data_AF-A0A8J6A6Q9-F1
#
_entry.id   AF-A0A8J6A6Q9-F1
#
_cell.length_a   1.000
_cell.length_b   1.000
_cell.length_c   1.000
_cell.angle_alpha   90.00
_cell.angle_beta   90.00
_cell.angle_gamma   90.00
#
_symmetry.space_group_name_H-M   'P 1'
#
loop_
_entity.id
_entity.type
_entity.pdbx_description
1 polymer ?
#
loop_
_entity_poly.entity_id
_entity_poly.type
_entity_poly.pdbx_seq_one_letter_code
_entity_poly.pdbx_strand_id
1 'polypeptide(L)'
;PPWALIAIAIVAVLLVLTCCFCICKKCLFKKKNKKKGKEKGGKNAINMKDVKDLGKTMKDQALKDDDAETGLTDGEEKEEPKEEEKLGKLQYSLDYDFQNNQLLVGIIQAAELPALDMGGTSDPYVKVFLLPDKKKKFETKVHRKTLNPVFNEQFTFKVPYSELGGKTLVMAVYDFDRFSKHDIIGEFKVPMNTVDFGHVTEEWRDLQSAEKE
;
A
#
# COMPACT_ATOMS: atom_id res chain seq x y z
N PRO A 1 15.22 -53.39 5.77
CA PRO A 1 16.66 -53.53 6.10
C PRO A 1 17.08 -52.40 7.05
N PRO A 2 18.06 -52.60 7.94
CA PRO A 2 18.36 -51.67 9.04
C PRO A 2 18.69 -50.24 8.57
N TRP A 3 19.31 -50.11 7.40
CA TRP A 3 19.66 -48.83 6.78
C TRP A 3 18.44 -47.96 6.41
N ALA A 4 17.28 -48.57 6.14
CA ALA A 4 16.06 -47.83 5.77
C ALA A 4 15.46 -47.07 6.97
N LEU A 5 15.56 -47.64 8.18
CA LEU A 5 15.09 -46.97 9.40
C LEU A 5 15.97 -45.76 9.77
N ILE A 6 17.28 -45.88 9.54
CA ILE A 6 18.23 -44.79 9.74
C ILE A 6 17.96 -43.65 8.75
N ALA A 7 17.68 -43.97 7.48
CA ALA A 7 17.34 -42.96 6.47
C ALA A 7 16.05 -42.20 6.82
N ILE A 8 15.00 -42.90 7.28
CA ILE A 8 13.75 -42.29 7.71
C ILE A 8 13.97 -41.38 8.93
N ALA A 9 14.78 -41.81 9.90
CA ALA A 9 15.11 -40.99 11.06
C ALA A 9 15.85 -39.70 10.68
N ILE A 10 16.80 -39.76 9.74
CA ILE A 10 17.53 -38.58 9.26
C ILE A 10 16.58 -37.60 8.57
N VAL A 11 15.69 -38.09 7.69
CA VAL A 11 14.71 -37.24 6.99
C VAL A 11 13.73 -36.60 7.98
N ALA A 12 13.27 -37.34 8.99
CA ALA A 12 12.41 -36.81 10.05
C ALA A 12 13.12 -35.72 10.87
N VAL A 13 14.38 -35.92 11.24
CA VAL A 13 15.19 -34.92 11.96
C VAL A 13 15.40 -33.66 11.11
N LEU A 14 15.68 -33.81 9.81
CA LEU A 14 15.83 -32.67 8.89
C LEU A 14 14.51 -31.90 8.72
N LEU A 15 13.37 -32.59 8.65
CA LEU A 15 12.04 -31.96 8.61
C LEU A 15 11.71 -31.22 9.91
N VAL A 16 12.04 -31.79 11.06
CA VAL A 16 11.84 -31.12 12.35
C VAL A 16 12.75 -29.91 12.50
N LEU A 17 14.03 -30.00 12.12
CA LEU A 17 14.97 -28.87 12.19
C LEU A 17 14.56 -27.73 11.24
N THR A 18 14.11 -28.05 10.04
CA THR A 18 13.61 -27.03 9.10
C THR A 18 12.31 -26.40 9.60
N CYS A 19 11.38 -27.19 10.13
CA CYS A 19 10.14 -26.68 10.74
C CYS A 19 10.44 -25.78 11.96
N CYS A 20 11.34 -26.21 12.86
CA CYS A 20 11.81 -25.42 13.99
C CYS A 20 12.50 -24.12 13.53
N PHE A 21 13.33 -24.15 12.49
CA PHE A 21 13.96 -22.95 11.94
C PHE A 21 12.92 -21.97 11.36
N CYS A 22 11.92 -22.46 10.65
CA CYS A 22 10.82 -21.66 10.11
C CYS A 22 9.97 -21.02 11.22
N ILE A 23 9.65 -21.78 12.27
CA ILE A 23 8.90 -21.29 13.44
C ILE A 23 9.75 -20.28 14.22
N CYS A 24 11.04 -20.53 14.41
CA CYS A 24 11.96 -19.59 15.07
C CYS A 24 12.09 -18.27 14.29
N LYS A 25 12.16 -18.28 12.95
CA LYS A 25 12.14 -17.04 12.15
C LYS A 25 10.81 -16.29 12.29
N LYS A 26 9.68 -16.99 12.27
CA LYS A 26 8.35 -16.40 12.41
C LYS A 26 8.08 -15.84 13.83
N CYS A 27 8.64 -16.47 14.86
CA CYS A 27 8.52 -16.04 16.26
C CYS A 27 9.52 -14.93 16.65
N LEU A 28 10.72 -14.89 16.04
CA LEU A 28 11.71 -13.83 16.30
C LEU A 28 11.39 -12.51 15.58
N PHE A 29 10.77 -12.55 14.40
CA PHE A 29 10.35 -11.32 13.71
C PHE A 29 9.10 -10.66 14.32
N LYS A 30 8.28 -11.40 15.07
CA LYS A 30 7.07 -10.85 15.72
C LYS A 30 7.37 -9.98 16.95
N LYS A 31 8.61 -9.98 17.47
CA LYS A 31 8.99 -9.25 18.71
C LYS A 31 9.69 -7.91 18.47
N LYS A 32 9.96 -7.51 17.23
CA LYS A 32 10.70 -6.27 16.93
C LYS A 32 9.85 -5.03 16.62
N ASN A 33 8.52 -5.16 16.48
CA ASN A 33 7.61 -4.02 16.25
C ASN A 33 6.88 -3.50 17.51
N LYS A 34 7.37 -3.77 18.73
CA LYS A 34 6.73 -3.23 19.97
C LYS A 34 7.65 -2.48 20.93
N LYS A 35 8.76 -1.91 20.44
CA LYS A 35 9.65 -1.08 21.27
C LYS A 35 10.50 -0.16 20.40
N LYS A 36 10.01 1.06 20.13
CA LYS A 36 10.80 2.30 20.03
C LYS A 36 9.88 3.46 19.65
N GLY A 37 9.55 4.26 20.66
CA GLY A 37 8.76 5.47 20.53
C GLY A 37 8.65 6.16 21.89
N LYS A 38 9.79 6.43 22.53
CA LYS A 38 9.84 7.32 23.70
C LYS A 38 11.22 7.99 23.79
N GLU A 39 11.20 9.32 23.74
CA GLU A 39 12.26 10.28 24.11
C GLU A 39 13.50 10.33 23.18
N LYS A 40 14.02 11.48 22.75
CA LYS A 40 14.10 12.81 23.36
C LYS A 40 14.30 13.88 22.29
N GLY A 41 13.70 15.05 22.51
CA GLY A 41 13.85 16.24 21.70
C GLY A 41 15.21 16.94 21.84
N GLY A 42 15.62 17.56 20.73
CA GLY A 42 15.75 19.01 20.62
C GLY A 42 16.95 19.70 21.27
N LYS A 43 17.89 20.15 20.42
CA LYS A 43 18.54 21.48 20.53
C LYS A 43 18.83 21.98 19.12
N ASN A 44 18.18 23.09 18.72
CA ASN A 44 18.83 24.27 18.16
C ASN A 44 17.81 25.41 17.99
N ALA A 45 18.28 26.59 18.37
CA ALA A 45 17.54 27.82 18.60
C ALA A 45 17.23 28.60 17.32
N ILE A 46 16.16 29.41 17.34
CA ILE A 46 16.19 30.85 17.00
C ILE A 46 14.93 31.56 17.55
N ASN A 47 15.17 32.77 18.07
CA ASN A 47 14.22 33.72 18.65
C ASN A 47 13.37 34.43 17.57
N MET A 48 12.22 34.99 17.98
CA MET A 48 11.81 36.39 17.75
C MET A 48 10.29 36.50 17.96
N LYS A 49 9.82 37.32 18.92
CA LYS A 49 8.59 38.11 18.77
C LYS A 49 8.36 39.07 19.92
N ASP A 50 8.64 40.31 19.58
CA ASP A 50 7.98 41.51 20.05
C ASP A 50 6.45 41.48 19.87
N VAL A 51 5.80 42.18 20.81
CA VAL A 51 4.59 43.01 20.64
C VAL A 51 3.25 42.29 20.39
N LYS A 52 2.34 42.42 21.36
CA LYS A 52 1.07 43.20 21.30
C LYS A 52 0.16 42.75 22.46
N ASP A 53 0.13 43.51 23.56
CA ASP A 53 -0.91 44.51 23.86
C ASP A 53 -2.21 43.88 24.40
N LEU A 54 -2.41 43.93 25.73
CA LEU A 54 -3.59 44.58 26.32
C LEU A 54 -3.43 44.66 27.85
N GLY A 55 -3.45 45.88 28.38
CA GLY A 55 -3.30 46.17 29.80
C GLY A 55 -4.59 46.14 30.63
N LYS A 56 -4.38 46.42 31.93
CA LYS A 56 -5.33 46.78 33.01
C LYS A 56 -6.17 45.64 33.60
N THR A 57 -6.39 45.52 34.91
CA THR A 57 -6.00 46.29 36.12
C THR A 57 -6.21 45.38 37.32
N MET A 58 -5.28 45.45 38.27
CA MET A 58 -5.35 45.17 39.71
C MET A 58 -6.72 44.77 40.32
N LYS A 59 -6.77 43.64 41.04
CA LYS A 59 -7.16 43.62 42.47
C LYS A 59 -6.75 42.31 43.16
N ASP A 60 -6.31 42.50 44.40
CA ASP A 60 -5.74 41.55 45.35
C ASP A 60 -6.63 40.38 45.78
N GLN A 61 -5.95 39.46 46.47
CA GLN A 61 -6.41 38.62 47.60
C GLN A 61 -6.96 37.20 47.33
N ALA A 62 -6.09 36.25 47.71
CA ALA A 62 -6.29 35.27 48.78
C ALA A 62 -7.30 34.11 48.61
N LEU A 63 -6.72 32.91 48.63
CA LEU A 63 -7.07 31.72 49.43
C LEU A 63 -8.38 30.94 49.13
N LYS A 64 -8.13 29.62 48.94
CA LYS A 64 -8.89 28.43 49.39
C LYS A 64 -10.03 27.90 48.53
N ASP A 65 -9.78 26.69 48.02
CA ASP A 65 -10.49 25.43 48.27
C ASP A 65 -12.03 25.46 48.21
N ASP A 66 -12.59 24.76 47.21
CA ASP A 66 -13.50 23.59 47.35
C ASP A 66 -14.35 23.44 46.08
N ASP A 67 -13.91 22.56 45.18
CA ASP A 67 -14.61 22.19 43.95
C ASP A 67 -15.83 21.31 44.27
N ALA A 68 -17.03 21.91 44.18
CA ALA A 68 -18.29 21.23 44.09
C ALA A 68 -18.61 20.88 42.62
N GLU A 69 -18.74 19.58 42.37
CA GLU A 69 -19.82 18.95 41.62
C GLU A 69 -20.02 19.32 40.12
N THR A 70 -19.54 18.38 39.29
CA THR A 70 -20.12 17.86 38.04
C THR A 70 -20.54 18.84 36.93
N GLY A 71 -19.73 18.86 35.87
CA GLY A 71 -20.11 19.39 34.56
C GLY A 71 -19.39 18.62 33.45
N LEU A 72 -20.11 17.64 32.89
CA LEU A 72 -20.05 17.12 31.51
C LEU A 72 -18.93 17.66 30.60
N THR A 73 -18.04 16.79 30.11
CA THR A 73 -17.46 16.93 28.77
C THR A 73 -17.23 15.56 28.15
N ASP A 74 -17.97 15.30 27.08
CA ASP A 74 -17.83 14.17 26.17
C ASP A 74 -16.37 13.99 25.73
N GLY A 75 -15.92 12.74 25.72
CA GLY A 75 -14.62 12.36 25.19
C GLY A 75 -14.60 12.52 23.68
N GLU A 76 -14.03 13.63 23.20
CA GLU A 76 -13.52 13.71 21.84
C GLU A 76 -12.25 12.85 21.76
N GLU A 77 -12.41 11.62 21.27
CA GLU A 77 -11.28 10.85 20.74
C GLU A 77 -10.68 11.64 19.57
N LYS A 78 -9.52 12.24 19.80
CA LYS A 78 -8.68 12.78 18.74
C LYS A 78 -8.32 11.62 17.80
N GLU A 79 -8.92 11.59 16.61
CA GLU A 79 -8.41 10.80 15.49
C GLU A 79 -6.98 11.25 15.21
N GLU A 80 -6.00 10.42 15.60
CA GLU A 80 -4.64 10.58 15.12
C GLU A 80 -4.64 10.42 13.59
N PRO A 81 -4.01 11.33 12.83
CA PRO A 81 -3.97 11.22 11.38
C PRO A 81 -3.26 9.91 11.02
N LYS A 82 -3.98 8.99 10.36
CA LYS A 82 -3.38 7.79 9.76
C LYS A 82 -2.29 8.26 8.80
N GLU A 83 -1.04 7.90 9.08
CA GLU A 83 0.04 8.06 8.10
C GLU A 83 -0.38 7.32 6.83
N GLU A 84 -0.66 8.07 5.76
CA GLU A 84 -0.93 7.47 4.44
C GLU A 84 0.33 6.70 4.01
N GLU A 85 0.28 5.37 4.08
CA GLU A 85 1.34 4.52 3.55
C GLU A 85 1.51 4.85 2.07
N LYS A 86 2.67 5.39 1.69
CA LYS A 86 2.99 5.68 0.29
C LYS A 86 3.26 4.36 -0.44
N LEU A 87 2.28 3.90 -1.19
CA LEU A 87 2.35 2.65 -1.96
C LEU A 87 3.01 2.82 -3.34
N GLY A 88 3.38 4.05 -3.69
CA GLY A 88 3.96 4.41 -4.98
C GLY A 88 2.90 4.85 -6.00
N LYS A 89 3.32 4.98 -7.26
CA LYS A 89 2.49 5.48 -8.36
C LYS A 89 2.70 4.67 -9.62
N LEU A 90 1.64 4.55 -10.44
CA LEU A 90 1.64 3.86 -11.72
C LEU A 90 1.29 4.84 -12.84
N GLN A 91 2.06 4.80 -13.92
CA GLN A 91 1.76 5.49 -15.17
C GLN A 91 1.11 4.52 -16.15
N TYR A 92 -0.03 4.91 -16.68
CA TYR A 92 -0.77 4.13 -17.67
C TYR A 92 -1.30 5.03 -18.78
N SER A 93 -1.71 4.41 -19.87
CA SER A 93 -2.45 5.02 -20.97
C SER A 93 -3.74 4.25 -21.23
N LEU A 94 -4.80 4.99 -21.57
CA LEU A 94 -6.09 4.47 -21.99
C LEU A 94 -6.43 5.05 -23.35
N ASP A 95 -6.81 4.18 -24.26
CA ASP A 95 -7.27 4.53 -25.59
C ASP A 95 -8.41 3.58 -26.01
N TYR A 96 -9.29 4.03 -26.90
CA TYR A 96 -10.37 3.21 -27.42
C TYR A 96 -10.36 3.19 -28.94
N ASP A 97 -10.18 2.00 -29.49
CA ASP A 97 -10.26 1.77 -30.92
C ASP A 97 -11.71 1.49 -31.33
N PHE A 98 -12.34 2.53 -31.86
CA PHE A 98 -13.72 2.48 -32.37
C PHE A 98 -13.89 1.61 -33.62
N GLN A 99 -12.83 1.35 -34.39
CA GLN A 99 -12.91 0.51 -35.59
C GLN A 99 -13.01 -0.96 -35.20
N ASN A 100 -12.23 -1.38 -34.20
CA ASN A 100 -12.16 -2.77 -33.75
C ASN A 100 -13.01 -3.04 -32.48
N ASN A 101 -13.69 -2.03 -31.94
CA ASN A 101 -14.49 -2.10 -30.72
C ASN A 101 -13.69 -2.68 -29.53
N GLN A 102 -12.53 -2.10 -29.27
CA GLN A 102 -11.60 -2.60 -28.26
C GLN A 102 -10.98 -1.47 -27.44
N LEU A 103 -10.93 -1.67 -26.13
CA LEU A 103 -10.21 -0.82 -25.20
C LEU A 103 -8.73 -1.23 -25.18
N LEU A 104 -7.85 -0.25 -25.35
CA LEU A 104 -6.40 -0.37 -25.27
C LEU A 104 -5.94 0.20 -23.94
N VAL A 105 -5.26 -0.63 -23.15
CA VAL A 105 -4.71 -0.25 -21.84
C VAL A 105 -3.21 -0.44 -21.89
N GLY A 106 -2.46 0.66 -21.90
CA GLY A 106 -1.00 0.65 -21.81
C GLY A 106 -0.52 0.80 -20.38
N ILE A 107 0.36 -0.09 -19.94
CA ILE A 107 1.07 0.00 -18.67
C ILE A 107 2.51 0.42 -18.98
N ILE A 108 2.85 1.65 -18.61
CA ILE A 108 4.11 2.29 -19.02
C ILE A 108 5.19 1.98 -17.97
N GLN A 109 5.01 2.47 -16.75
CA GLN A 109 5.99 2.31 -15.68
C GLN A 109 5.35 2.53 -14.31
N ALA A 110 6.00 2.05 -13.25
CA ALA A 110 5.67 2.41 -11.88
C ALA A 110 6.87 3.09 -11.22
N ALA A 111 6.62 3.88 -10.19
CA ALA A 111 7.66 4.57 -9.43
C ALA A 111 7.37 4.58 -7.94
N GLU A 112 8.44 4.63 -7.15
CA GLU A 112 8.39 4.75 -5.68
C GLU A 112 7.60 3.61 -5.00
N LEU A 113 7.68 2.38 -5.55
CA LEU A 113 7.05 1.22 -4.93
C LEU A 113 7.73 0.87 -3.59
N PRO A 114 6.99 0.39 -2.57
CA PRO A 114 7.56 -0.09 -1.33
C PRO A 114 8.36 -1.36 -1.57
N ALA A 115 9.44 -1.52 -0.81
CA ALA A 115 10.22 -2.76 -0.80
C ALA A 115 9.57 -3.79 0.14
N LEU A 116 9.06 -4.89 -0.42
CA LEU A 116 8.47 -5.98 0.38
C LEU A 116 9.44 -7.16 0.56
N ASP A 117 10.46 -7.30 -0.29
CA ASP A 117 11.49 -8.33 -0.13
C ASP A 117 12.45 -8.03 1.03
N MET A 118 12.98 -9.10 1.63
CA MET A 118 14.07 -9.02 2.61
C MET A 118 15.32 -8.27 2.10
N GLY A 119 15.47 -8.15 0.78
CA GLY A 119 16.58 -7.44 0.13
C GLY A 119 16.42 -5.93 0.02
N GLY A 120 15.30 -5.36 0.48
CA GLY A 120 15.00 -3.93 0.27
C GLY A 120 14.63 -3.61 -1.18
N THR A 121 14.15 -4.62 -1.92
CA THR A 121 13.63 -4.49 -3.29
C THR A 121 12.24 -5.12 -3.38
N SER A 122 11.66 -5.07 -4.57
CA SER A 122 10.50 -5.88 -4.94
C SER A 122 10.71 -6.40 -6.36
N ASP A 123 9.95 -7.42 -6.73
CA ASP A 123 9.80 -7.99 -8.06
C ASP A 123 8.41 -7.61 -8.65
N PRO A 124 8.13 -6.32 -8.95
CA PRO A 124 6.79 -5.86 -9.29
C PRO A 124 6.27 -6.36 -10.65
N TYR A 125 4.96 -6.58 -10.70
CA TYR A 125 4.17 -6.79 -11.91
C TYR A 125 2.73 -6.29 -11.74
N VAL A 126 2.06 -5.95 -12.84
CA VAL A 126 0.71 -5.37 -12.81
C VAL A 126 -0.30 -6.36 -13.36
N LYS A 127 -1.41 -6.53 -12.64
CA LYS A 127 -2.60 -7.23 -13.11
C LYS A 127 -3.65 -6.22 -13.54
N VAL A 128 -4.21 -6.43 -14.73
CA VAL A 128 -5.20 -5.56 -15.34
C VAL A 128 -6.45 -6.38 -15.67
N PHE A 129 -7.61 -5.92 -15.20
CA PHE A 129 -8.89 -6.58 -15.47
C PHE A 129 -10.07 -5.60 -15.41
N LEU A 130 -11.18 -5.95 -16.04
CA LEU A 130 -12.40 -5.14 -16.08
C LEU A 130 -13.48 -5.75 -15.19
N LEU A 131 -14.05 -4.97 -14.27
CA LEU A 131 -15.25 -5.35 -13.53
C LEU A 131 -16.52 -5.02 -14.34
N PRO A 132 -17.59 -5.84 -14.26
CA PRO A 132 -17.73 -7.03 -13.40
C PRO A 132 -17.08 -8.31 -13.96
N ASP A 133 -16.56 -8.30 -15.19
CA ASP A 133 -15.98 -9.48 -15.84
C ASP A 133 -14.55 -9.81 -15.35
N LYS A 134 -14.46 -10.40 -14.15
CA LYS A 134 -13.18 -10.86 -13.58
C LYS A 134 -12.50 -11.99 -14.37
N LYS A 135 -13.08 -12.50 -15.48
CA LYS A 135 -12.51 -13.66 -16.22
C LYS A 135 -11.31 -13.27 -17.07
N LYS A 136 -11.36 -12.11 -17.73
CA LYS A 136 -10.27 -11.62 -18.58
C LYS A 136 -9.30 -10.81 -17.72
N LYS A 137 -8.18 -11.44 -17.39
CA LYS A 137 -7.07 -10.82 -16.65
C LYS A 137 -5.83 -10.84 -17.53
N PHE A 138 -5.15 -9.72 -17.59
CA PHE A 138 -3.82 -9.61 -18.19
C PHE A 138 -2.81 -9.31 -17.09
N GLU A 139 -1.60 -9.84 -17.24
CA GLU A 139 -0.51 -9.61 -16.30
C GLU A 139 0.71 -9.16 -17.09
N THR A 140 1.43 -8.16 -16.61
CA THR A 140 2.72 -7.76 -17.18
C THR A 140 3.79 -8.77 -16.85
N LYS A 141 4.95 -8.64 -17.51
CA LYS A 141 6.17 -9.30 -17.09
C LYS A 141 6.58 -8.82 -15.69
N VAL A 142 7.20 -9.73 -14.97
CA VAL A 142 7.80 -9.47 -13.65
C VAL A 142 9.16 -8.80 -13.86
N HIS A 143 9.35 -7.63 -13.28
CA HIS A 143 10.64 -6.95 -13.25
C HIS A 143 11.32 -7.20 -11.92
N ARG A 144 12.51 -7.81 -11.94
CA ARG A 144 13.17 -8.23 -10.70
C ARG A 144 13.97 -7.12 -10.03
N LYS A 145 13.93 -7.09 -8.69
CA LYS A 145 14.74 -6.27 -7.80
C LYS A 145 14.70 -4.78 -8.17
N THR A 146 13.51 -4.25 -8.43
CA THR A 146 13.32 -2.85 -8.79
C THR A 146 12.08 -2.26 -8.13
N LEU A 147 12.18 -1.01 -7.67
CA LEU A 147 11.06 -0.23 -7.15
C LEU A 147 10.50 0.75 -8.20
N ASN A 148 11.14 0.82 -9.36
CA ASN A 148 10.77 1.69 -10.48
C ASN A 148 10.77 0.87 -11.79
N PRO A 149 9.87 -0.12 -11.93
CA PRO A 149 9.80 -0.94 -13.13
C PRO A 149 9.28 -0.14 -14.33
N VAL A 150 9.87 -0.38 -15.50
CA VAL A 150 9.38 0.12 -16.79
C VAL A 150 8.86 -1.07 -17.58
N PHE A 151 7.54 -1.16 -17.72
CA PHE A 151 6.85 -2.27 -18.36
C PHE A 151 6.73 -2.07 -19.88
N ASN A 152 6.20 -0.92 -20.30
CA ASN A 152 5.87 -0.62 -21.70
C ASN A 152 5.06 -1.74 -22.38
N GLU A 153 4.04 -2.25 -21.70
CA GLU A 153 3.16 -3.32 -22.19
C GLU A 153 1.77 -2.78 -22.49
N GLN A 154 1.12 -3.30 -23.54
CA GLN A 154 -0.21 -2.88 -23.94
C GLN A 154 -1.15 -4.08 -23.99
N PHE A 155 -2.32 -3.94 -23.39
CA PHE A 155 -3.37 -4.94 -23.31
C PHE A 155 -4.61 -4.49 -24.06
N THR A 156 -5.30 -5.44 -24.69
CA THR A 156 -6.50 -5.16 -25.48
C THR A 156 -7.70 -5.91 -24.92
N PHE A 157 -8.73 -5.17 -24.56
CA PHE A 157 -10.01 -5.71 -24.12
C PHE A 157 -11.06 -5.52 -25.21
N LYS A 158 -11.51 -6.62 -25.81
CA LYS A 158 -12.64 -6.62 -26.76
C LYS A 158 -13.94 -6.34 -26.02
N VAL A 159 -14.37 -5.08 -26.02
CA VAL A 159 -15.55 -4.56 -25.33
C VAL A 159 -16.19 -3.46 -26.19
N PRO A 160 -17.47 -3.59 -26.57
CA PRO A 160 -18.19 -2.53 -27.27
C PRO A 160 -18.31 -1.25 -26.44
N TYR A 161 -18.28 -0.09 -27.08
CA TYR A 161 -18.35 1.21 -26.41
C TYR A 161 -19.63 1.38 -25.59
N SER A 162 -20.75 0.83 -26.07
CA SER A 162 -22.04 0.83 -25.36
C SER A 162 -22.02 0.13 -24.01
N GLU A 163 -21.17 -0.90 -23.83
CA GLU A 163 -21.01 -1.62 -22.57
C GLU A 163 -19.89 -1.05 -21.70
N LEU A 164 -19.02 -0.21 -22.27
CA LEU A 164 -17.82 0.27 -21.61
C LEU A 164 -18.16 1.16 -20.41
N GLY A 165 -19.14 2.05 -20.54
CA GLY A 165 -19.51 3.00 -19.48
C GLY A 165 -19.97 2.35 -18.16
N GLY A 166 -20.45 1.10 -18.20
CA GLY A 166 -20.82 0.34 -17.01
C GLY A 166 -19.69 -0.49 -16.40
N LYS A 167 -18.47 -0.44 -16.95
CA LYS A 167 -17.32 -1.21 -16.50
C LYS A 167 -16.33 -0.36 -15.73
N THR A 168 -15.57 -1.03 -14.87
CA THR A 168 -14.49 -0.40 -14.09
C THR A 168 -13.20 -1.15 -14.37
N LEU A 169 -12.20 -0.44 -14.87
CA LEU A 169 -10.85 -0.97 -15.05
C LEU A 169 -10.15 -1.00 -13.70
N VAL A 170 -9.56 -2.13 -13.35
CA VAL A 170 -8.77 -2.29 -12.15
C VAL A 170 -7.35 -2.62 -12.56
N MET A 171 -6.41 -1.84 -12.03
CA MET A 171 -4.97 -2.04 -12.18
C MET A 171 -4.40 -2.26 -10.79
N ALA A 172 -3.89 -3.46 -10.56
CA ALA A 172 -3.36 -3.89 -9.26
C ALA A 172 -1.89 -4.28 -9.43
N VAL A 173 -1.01 -3.65 -8.65
CA VAL A 173 0.42 -3.92 -8.62
C VAL A 173 0.70 -4.96 -7.55
N TYR A 174 1.40 -6.02 -7.93
CA TYR A 174 1.79 -7.12 -7.09
C TYR A 174 3.30 -7.25 -7.05
N ASP A 175 3.81 -7.76 -5.94
CA ASP A 175 5.17 -8.23 -5.79
C ASP A 175 5.24 -9.75 -6.01
N PHE A 176 6.05 -10.18 -6.98
CA PHE A 176 6.21 -11.59 -7.29
C PHE A 176 7.16 -12.26 -6.30
N ASP A 177 6.65 -13.25 -5.58
CA ASP A 177 7.40 -13.99 -4.59
C ASP A 177 7.64 -15.44 -5.03
N ARG A 178 8.90 -15.88 -5.07
CA ARG A 178 9.24 -17.24 -5.52
C ARG A 178 8.81 -18.34 -4.54
N PHE A 179 8.77 -18.04 -3.25
CA PHE A 179 8.58 -19.04 -2.18
C PHE A 179 7.40 -18.73 -1.25
N SER A 180 6.61 -17.70 -1.58
CA SER A 180 5.47 -17.21 -0.80
C SER A 180 4.30 -16.83 -1.70
N LYS A 181 3.16 -16.48 -1.08
CA LYS A 181 2.04 -15.85 -1.79
C LYS A 181 2.51 -14.45 -2.21
N HIS A 182 2.19 -14.06 -3.44
CA HIS A 182 2.50 -12.73 -3.94
C HIS A 182 1.79 -11.66 -3.12
N ASP A 183 2.52 -10.64 -2.72
CA ASP A 183 1.98 -9.53 -1.95
C ASP A 183 1.38 -8.48 -2.88
N ILE A 184 0.21 -7.97 -2.53
CA ILE A 184 -0.37 -6.82 -3.24
C ILE A 184 0.27 -5.55 -2.69
N ILE A 185 0.87 -4.77 -3.58
CA ILE A 185 1.46 -3.47 -3.23
C ILE A 185 0.35 -2.44 -3.15
N GLY A 186 -0.50 -2.37 -4.18
CA GLY A 186 -1.62 -1.47 -4.21
C GLY A 186 -2.42 -1.59 -5.50
N GLU A 187 -3.61 -1.03 -5.50
CA GLU A 187 -4.49 -1.00 -6.67
C GLU A 187 -5.16 0.35 -6.81
N PHE A 188 -5.68 0.63 -8.00
CA PHE A 188 -6.67 1.67 -8.18
C PHE A 188 -7.68 1.24 -9.24
N LYS A 189 -8.85 1.88 -9.18
CA LYS A 189 -10.00 1.56 -10.00
C LYS A 189 -10.36 2.80 -10.81
N VAL A 190 -10.46 2.63 -12.12
CA VAL A 190 -10.85 3.68 -13.05
C VAL A 190 -12.23 3.31 -13.59
N PRO A 191 -13.29 4.02 -13.16
CA PRO A 191 -14.60 3.88 -13.78
C PRO A 191 -14.53 4.38 -15.22
N MET A 192 -14.90 3.54 -16.20
CA MET A 192 -14.75 3.90 -17.61
C MET A 192 -15.70 5.03 -18.04
N ASN A 193 -16.74 5.34 -17.27
CA ASN A 193 -17.60 6.50 -17.48
C ASN A 193 -16.92 7.85 -17.17
N THR A 194 -15.80 7.85 -16.43
CA THR A 194 -15.06 9.08 -16.09
C THR A 194 -13.96 9.43 -17.08
N VAL A 195 -13.64 8.51 -17.98
CA VAL A 195 -12.55 8.67 -18.95
C VAL A 195 -13.12 9.19 -20.27
N ASP A 196 -12.50 10.23 -20.81
CA ASP A 196 -12.80 10.70 -22.15
C ASP A 196 -11.96 9.91 -23.17
N PHE A 197 -12.63 9.10 -23.98
CA PHE A 197 -12.01 8.31 -25.05
C PHE A 197 -11.93 9.06 -26.39
N GLY A 198 -12.19 10.36 -26.41
CA GLY A 198 -11.92 11.21 -27.58
C GLY A 198 -10.43 11.35 -27.88
N HIS A 199 -9.57 11.16 -26.88
CA HIS A 199 -8.12 11.20 -27.01
C HIS A 199 -7.47 10.13 -26.12
N VAL A 200 -6.21 9.81 -26.39
CA VAL A 200 -5.41 8.94 -25.51
C VAL A 200 -5.21 9.64 -24.18
N THR A 201 -5.71 9.04 -23.11
CA THR A 201 -5.50 9.52 -21.73
C THR A 201 -4.24 8.87 -21.18
N GLU A 202 -3.21 9.66 -20.88
CA GLU A 202 -1.99 9.19 -20.23
C GLU A 202 -1.73 9.99 -18.96
N GLU A 203 -1.68 9.32 -17.81
CA GLU A 203 -1.50 9.99 -16.53
C GLU A 203 -0.82 9.09 -15.49
N TRP A 204 -0.31 9.73 -14.44
CA TRP A 204 0.15 9.07 -13.23
C TRP A 204 -0.98 8.98 -12.21
N ARG A 205 -1.13 7.82 -11.57
CA ARG A 205 -2.02 7.64 -10.43
C ARG A 205 -1.31 7.01 -9.25
N ASP A 206 -1.62 7.51 -8.07
CA ASP A 206 -1.15 6.93 -6.82
C ASP A 206 -1.86 5.61 -6.54
N LEU A 207 -1.11 4.64 -6.05
CA LEU A 207 -1.62 3.34 -5.66
C LEU A 207 -2.34 3.43 -4.31
N GLN A 208 -3.51 2.82 -4.21
CA GLN A 208 -4.28 2.74 -2.97
C GLN A 208 -4.13 1.35 -2.34
N SER A 209 -4.32 1.27 -1.03
CA SER A 209 -4.26 0.00 -0.32
C SER A 209 -5.39 -0.90 -0.81
N ALA A 210 -5.04 -2.06 -1.37
CA ALA A 210 -6.04 -3.03 -1.78
C ALA A 210 -6.59 -3.77 -0.55
N GLU A 211 -7.91 -3.91 -0.47
CA GLU A 211 -8.53 -4.81 0.48
C GLU A 211 -8.14 -6.26 0.10
N LYS A 212 -7.41 -6.94 0.99
CA LYS A 212 -7.02 -8.34 0.77
C LYS A 212 -8.30 -9.21 0.81
N GLU A 213 -8.77 -9.64 -0.37
CA GLU A 213 -9.76 -10.74 -0.50
C GLU A 213 -9.23 -12.05 0.12
#